data_AF-A0AAV0WDZ3-F1
#
_entry.id   AF-A0AAV0WDZ3-F1
#
_cell.length_a   1.000
_cell.length_b   1.000
_cell.length_c   1.000
_cell.angle_alpha   90.00
_cell.angle_beta   90.00
_cell.angle_gamma   90.00
#
_symmetry.space_group_name_H-M   'P 1'
#
loop_
_entity.id
_entity.type
_entity.pdbx_description
1 polymer ?
#
loop_
_entity_poly.entity_id
_entity_poly.type
_entity_poly.pdbx_seq_one_letter_code
_entity_poly.pdbx_strand_id
1 'polypeptide(L)'
;MCDVILLDYGLNVSEVQYRKPVFTDLKTGDFLLVQFIGGNRKKTKFSYICCVNRMDENQDGCILVQGLQKENYQNTQFSIKENDLSNVTIDMILAILPEPKLIQCNRKCIYEFPLSVDVKEK
;
A
#
# COMPACT_ATOMS: atom_id res chain seq x y z
N MET A 1 9.42 47.41 -5.82
CA MET A 1 10.16 46.34 -5.13
C MET A 1 9.26 45.12 -5.18
N CYS A 2 9.38 44.32 -6.24
CA CYS A 2 8.64 43.08 -6.40
C CYS A 2 9.69 42.05 -6.81
N ASP A 3 10.18 41.29 -5.83
CA ASP A 3 11.16 40.27 -6.08
C ASP A 3 10.48 39.08 -6.74
N VAL A 4 10.86 38.87 -8.00
CA VAL A 4 10.66 37.62 -8.73
C VAL A 4 11.78 36.68 -8.28
N ILE A 5 11.42 35.57 -7.64
CA ILE A 5 12.32 34.43 -7.50
C ILE A 5 11.61 33.22 -8.13
N LEU A 6 12.03 32.92 -9.35
CA LEU A 6 11.86 31.64 -10.01
C LEU A 6 12.95 30.70 -9.50
N LEU A 7 12.58 29.55 -8.92
CA LEU A 7 13.39 28.31 -8.98
C LEU A 7 12.46 27.09 -8.97
N ASP A 8 12.13 26.67 -10.20
CA ASP A 8 12.21 25.31 -10.75
C ASP A 8 12.30 24.11 -9.78
N TYR A 9 11.35 23.17 -9.85
CA TYR A 9 11.61 21.71 -9.76
C TYR A 9 10.36 20.94 -10.22
N GLY A 10 10.47 20.38 -11.42
CA GLY A 10 9.44 19.54 -12.04
C GLY A 10 9.15 18.25 -11.27
N LEU A 11 7.86 17.91 -11.20
CA LEU A 11 7.26 16.59 -11.37
C LEU A 11 5.77 16.76 -11.00
N ASN A 12 4.96 17.16 -11.97
CA ASN A 12 3.51 16.95 -11.90
C ASN A 12 3.24 15.45 -12.10
N VAL A 13 3.67 14.62 -11.15
CA VAL A 13 2.98 13.35 -10.92
C VAL A 13 1.74 13.77 -10.16
N SER A 14 0.58 13.53 -10.75
CA SER A 14 -0.70 13.69 -10.06
C SER A 14 -0.69 12.71 -8.89
N GLU A 15 -0.12 13.11 -7.75
CA GLU A 15 -0.19 12.32 -6.53
C GLU A 15 -1.66 12.18 -6.22
N VAL A 16 -2.17 10.95 -6.36
CA VAL A 16 -3.52 10.60 -5.94
C VAL A 16 -3.62 11.03 -4.48
N GLN A 17 -4.46 12.00 -4.17
CA GLN A 17 -4.71 12.42 -2.80
C GLN A 17 -5.46 11.28 -2.10
N TYR A 18 -4.71 10.37 -1.51
CA TYR A 18 -5.27 9.29 -0.72
C TYR A 18 -5.86 9.89 0.55
N ARG A 19 -7.16 9.73 0.75
CA ARG A 19 -7.80 10.05 2.03
C ARG A 19 -7.21 9.12 3.08
N LYS A 20 -6.70 9.68 4.19
CA LYS A 20 -6.28 8.86 5.33
C LYS A 20 -7.44 7.97 5.77
N PRO A 21 -7.28 6.64 5.76
CA PRO A 21 -8.34 5.75 6.19
C PRO A 21 -8.54 5.85 7.70
N VAL A 22 -9.79 5.81 8.13
CA VAL A 22 -10.15 5.70 9.55
C VAL A 22 -10.32 4.21 9.86
N PHE A 23 -9.96 3.77 11.06
CA PHE A 23 -10.07 2.35 11.46
C PHE A 23 -11.45 1.75 11.15
N THR A 24 -12.50 2.53 11.37
CA THR A 24 -13.90 2.14 11.16
C THR A 24 -14.24 1.83 9.71
N ASP A 25 -13.45 2.32 8.75
CA ASP A 25 -13.68 2.12 7.32
C ASP A 25 -13.02 0.85 6.81
N LEU A 26 -12.10 0.27 7.58
CA LEU A 26 -11.35 -0.92 7.22
C LEU A 26 -12.15 -2.17 7.54
N LYS A 27 -12.04 -3.19 6.70
CA LYS A 27 -12.61 -4.53 6.92
C LYS A 27 -11.63 -5.63 6.53
N THR A 28 -11.80 -6.81 7.12
CA THR A 28 -11.07 -8.01 6.66
C THR A 28 -11.35 -8.24 5.17
N GLY A 29 -10.28 -8.48 4.41
CA GLY A 29 -10.32 -8.61 2.96
C GLY A 29 -10.04 -7.31 2.20
N ASP A 30 -9.99 -6.16 2.86
CA ASP A 30 -9.61 -4.90 2.21
C ASP A 30 -8.13 -4.91 1.81
N PHE A 31 -7.83 -4.25 0.70
CA PHE A 31 -6.47 -4.07 0.22
C PHE A 31 -5.97 -2.68 0.60
N LEU A 32 -4.77 -2.63 1.16
CA LEU A 32 -4.18 -1.44 1.74
C LEU A 32 -2.83 -1.17 1.12
N LEU A 33 -2.53 0.10 0.90
CA LEU A 33 -1.18 0.56 0.62
C LEU A 33 -0.54 0.96 1.95
N VAL A 34 0.45 0.19 2.39
CA VAL A 34 1.14 0.41 3.67
C VAL A 34 2.56 0.90 3.42
N GLN A 35 2.95 1.95 4.13
CA GLN A 35 4.31 2.48 4.13
C GLN A 35 5.11 1.95 5.32
N PHE A 36 6.13 1.16 5.03
CA PHE A 36 7.12 0.70 5.98
C PHE A 36 8.36 1.60 5.95
N ILE A 37 8.87 1.95 7.12
CA ILE A 37 10.11 2.71 7.25
C ILE A 37 11.23 1.74 7.57
N GLY A 38 12.20 1.62 6.66
CA GLY A 38 13.33 0.71 6.78
C GLY A 38 14.65 1.33 6.34
N GLY A 39 15.66 0.47 6.16
CA GLY A 39 16.99 0.87 5.72
C GLY A 39 17.89 1.42 6.83
N ASN A 40 19.14 1.75 6.45
CA ASN A 40 20.15 2.21 7.39
C ASN A 40 19.73 3.57 7.97
N ARG A 41 19.57 3.65 9.30
CA ARG A 41 19.04 4.81 10.04
C ARG A 41 17.57 5.19 9.78
N LYS A 42 16.69 4.26 9.34
CA LYS A 42 15.24 4.49 9.16
C LYS A 42 14.89 5.64 8.17
N LYS A 43 15.73 5.87 7.15
CA LYS A 43 15.50 6.95 6.18
C LYS A 43 14.74 6.52 4.93
N THR A 44 14.63 5.22 4.66
CA THR A 44 14.02 4.73 3.43
C THR A 44 12.58 4.33 3.68
N LYS A 45 11.67 4.89 2.88
CA LYS A 45 10.26 4.55 2.89
C LYS A 45 10.00 3.53 1.78
N PHE A 46 9.48 2.38 2.17
CA PHE A 46 9.02 1.34 1.25
C PHE A 46 7.50 1.30 1.31
N SER A 47 6.86 1.14 0.17
CA SER A 47 5.39 1.04 0.11
C SER A 47 5.06 -0.34 -0.43
N TYR A 48 4.20 -1.08 0.27
CA TYR A 48 3.76 -2.42 -0.11
C TYR A 48 2.24 -2.50 -0.13
N ILE A 49 1.71 -3.37 -0.97
CA ILE A 49 0.30 -3.73 -0.94
C ILE A 49 0.10 -4.85 0.07
N CYS A 50 -0.87 -4.69 0.95
CA CYS A 50 -1.22 -5.69 1.95
C CYS A 50 -2.73 -5.92 1.97
N CYS A 51 -3.16 -7.14 2.23
CA CYS A 51 -4.56 -7.48 2.46
C CYS A 51 -4.82 -7.58 3.97
N VAL A 52 -5.93 -7.00 4.45
CA VAL A 52 -6.33 -7.13 5.85
C VAL A 52 -6.73 -8.58 6.11
N ASN A 53 -5.94 -9.28 6.92
CA ASN A 53 -6.23 -10.65 7.33
C ASN A 53 -7.10 -10.65 8.59
N ARG A 54 -6.70 -9.86 9.60
CA ARG A 54 -7.43 -9.77 10.86
C ARG A 54 -7.29 -8.39 11.49
N MET A 55 -8.34 -7.95 12.15
CA MET A 55 -8.36 -6.74 12.98
C MET A 55 -8.32 -7.15 14.43
N ASP A 56 -7.39 -6.58 15.21
CA ASP A 56 -7.34 -6.79 16.65
C ASP A 56 -7.74 -5.50 17.37
N GLU A 57 -9.04 -5.35 17.61
CA GLU A 57 -9.62 -4.19 18.32
C GLU A 57 -9.10 -4.08 19.77
N ASN A 58 -8.60 -5.18 20.34
CA ASN A 58 -8.15 -5.25 21.73
C ASN A 58 -6.69 -4.79 21.94
N GLN A 59 -5.89 -4.70 20.86
CA GLN A 59 -4.47 -4.31 20.92
C GLN A 59 -4.24 -2.98 20.19
N ASP A 60 -4.73 -1.89 20.78
CA ASP A 60 -4.43 -0.50 20.34
C ASP A 60 -4.63 -0.24 18.82
N GLY A 61 -5.61 -0.92 18.20
CA GLY A 61 -5.88 -0.75 16.77
C GLY A 61 -4.82 -1.35 15.84
N CYS A 62 -4.09 -2.38 16.29
CA CYS A 62 -3.20 -3.16 15.44
C CYS A 62 -3.99 -3.99 14.43
N ILE A 63 -3.57 -3.94 13.16
CA ILE A 63 -4.18 -4.68 12.06
C ILE A 63 -3.16 -5.69 11.56
N LEU A 64 -3.55 -6.96 11.57
CA LEU A 64 -2.76 -8.02 10.98
C LEU A 64 -3.04 -8.03 9.47
N VAL A 65 -2.03 -7.66 8.69
CA VAL A 65 -2.10 -7.65 7.23
C VAL A 65 -1.19 -8.72 6.65
N GLN A 66 -1.58 -9.24 5.49
CA GLN A 66 -0.80 -10.15 4.70
C GLN A 66 -0.19 -9.41 3.51
N GLY A 67 1.13 -9.49 3.34
CA GLY A 67 1.83 -8.89 2.22
C GLY A 67 1.47 -9.55 0.89
N LEU A 68 1.34 -8.73 -0.15
CA LEU A 68 1.26 -9.22 -1.52
C LEU A 68 2.61 -9.03 -2.22
N GLN A 69 2.95 -9.96 -3.12
CA GLN A 69 4.10 -9.86 -3.99
C GLN A 69 3.68 -9.47 -5.40
N LYS A 70 4.47 -8.61 -6.04
CA LYS A 70 4.31 -8.22 -7.44
C LYS A 70 4.55 -9.42 -8.37
N GLU A 71 3.64 -9.63 -9.33
CA GLU A 71 3.74 -10.69 -10.35
C GLU A 71 4.05 -10.13 -11.75
N ASN A 72 3.85 -8.83 -12.00
CA ASN A 72 4.09 -8.21 -13.29
C ASN A 72 4.89 -6.90 -13.20
N TYR A 73 5.61 -6.51 -14.25
CA TYR A 73 6.40 -5.27 -14.24
C TYR A 73 5.55 -3.98 -14.14
N GLN A 74 4.27 -4.05 -14.50
CA GLN A 74 3.34 -2.93 -14.55
C GLN A 74 2.76 -2.51 -13.18
N ASN A 75 3.10 -3.21 -12.08
CA ASN A 75 2.57 -2.93 -10.73
C ASN A 75 1.02 -2.96 -10.68
N THR A 76 0.40 -3.83 -11.47
CA THR A 76 -1.05 -4.01 -11.47
C THR A 76 -1.46 -5.39 -10.97
N GLN A 77 -0.58 -6.39 -11.07
CA GLN A 77 -0.87 -7.77 -10.67
C GLN A 77 -0.03 -8.20 -9.50
N PHE A 78 -0.71 -8.71 -8.48
CA PHE A 78 -0.11 -9.12 -7.23
C PHE A 78 -0.67 -10.47 -6.77
N SER A 79 0.12 -11.27 -6.09
CA SER A 79 -0.35 -12.51 -5.46
C SER A 79 -0.11 -12.47 -3.95
N ILE A 80 -0.87 -13.24 -3.19
CA ILE A 80 -0.63 -13.38 -1.75
C ILE A 80 0.74 -14.04 -1.55
N LYS A 81 1.57 -13.41 -0.74
CA LYS A 81 2.82 -14.01 -0.29
C LYS A 81 2.53 -14.83 0.98
N GLU A 82 2.65 -16.15 0.84
CA GLU A 82 2.44 -17.07 1.95
C GLU A 82 3.48 -16.83 3.05
N ASN A 83 3.04 -16.89 4.32
CA ASN A 83 3.84 -16.61 5.52
C ASN A 83 4.36 -15.16 5.67
N ASP A 84 3.88 -14.20 4.88
CA ASP A 84 4.24 -12.78 5.02
C ASP A 84 3.16 -12.00 5.78
N LEU A 85 3.04 -12.29 7.08
CA LEU A 85 2.10 -11.60 7.97
C LEU A 85 2.84 -10.49 8.74
N SER A 86 2.24 -9.30 8.75
CA SER A 86 2.79 -8.12 9.42
C SER A 86 1.71 -7.43 10.25
N ASN A 87 2.08 -6.95 11.43
CA ASN A 87 1.23 -6.07 12.23
C ASN A 87 1.49 -4.63 11.82
N VAL A 88 0.45 -3.92 11.43
CA VAL A 88 0.52 -2.51 11.00
C VAL A 88 -0.50 -1.69 11.78
N THR A 89 -0.16 -0.44 12.05
CA THR A 89 -1.08 0.54 12.64
C THR A 89 -1.65 1.43 11.54
N ILE A 90 -2.76 2.13 11.84
CA ILE A 90 -3.42 3.07 10.92
C ILE A 90 -2.44 4.10 10.36
N ASP A 91 -1.51 4.58 11.19
CA ASP A 91 -0.53 5.59 10.78
C ASP A 91 0.42 5.11 9.67
N MET A 92 0.59 3.79 9.54
CA MET A 92 1.38 3.18 8.47
C MET A 92 0.57 3.02 7.18
N ILE A 93 -0.76 3.09 7.24
CA ILE A 93 -1.63 2.94 6.09
C ILE A 93 -1.70 4.28 5.34
N LEU A 94 -1.23 4.27 4.10
CA LEU A 94 -1.35 5.43 3.20
C LEU A 94 -2.74 5.52 2.59
N ALA A 95 -3.30 4.39 2.16
CA ALA A 95 -4.53 4.34 1.39
C ALA A 95 -5.24 2.98 1.49
N ILE A 96 -6.55 3.01 1.28
CA ILE A 96 -7.34 1.82 0.91
C ILE A 96 -7.37 1.75 -0.61
N LEU A 97 -6.98 0.60 -1.15
CA LEU A 97 -7.01 0.32 -2.58
C LEU A 97 -8.41 -0.15 -3.00
N PRO A 98 -8.81 0.12 -4.25
CA PRO A 98 -10.06 -0.41 -4.78
C PRO A 98 -10.01 -1.95 -4.82
N GLU A 99 -11.19 -2.56 -4.82
CA GLU A 99 -11.31 -4.01 -4.92
C GLU A 99 -10.67 -4.50 -6.23
N PRO A 100 -9.67 -5.40 -6.14
CA PRO A 100 -9.00 -5.95 -7.32
C PRO A 100 -9.88 -6.98 -8.03
N LYS A 101 -9.62 -7.18 -9.31
CA LYS A 101 -10.14 -8.34 -10.05
C LYS A 101 -9.33 -9.58 -9.68
N LEU A 102 -10.03 -10.63 -9.28
CA LEU A 102 -9.44 -11.94 -9.06
C LEU A 102 -9.24 -12.66 -10.40
N ILE A 103 -7.99 -12.90 -10.77
CA ILE A 103 -7.60 -13.69 -11.92
C ILE A 103 -7.03 -15.00 -11.41
N GLN A 104 -7.67 -16.11 -11.75
CA GLN A 104 -7.13 -17.42 -11.45
C GLN A 104 -6.18 -17.86 -12.57
N CYS A 105 -4.88 -17.87 -12.28
CA CYS A 105 -3.85 -18.32 -13.18
C CYS A 105 -3.26 -19.62 -12.65
N ASN A 106 -3.59 -20.74 -13.30
CA ASN A 106 -3.22 -22.09 -12.89
C ASN A 106 -3.72 -22.41 -11.46
N ARG A 107 -2.80 -22.59 -10.50
CA ARG A 107 -3.08 -22.83 -9.08
C ARG A 107 -2.94 -21.57 -8.21
N LYS A 108 -2.62 -20.41 -8.79
CA LYS A 108 -2.41 -19.15 -8.08
C LYS A 108 -3.58 -18.20 -8.29
N CYS A 109 -3.97 -17.52 -7.21
CA CYS A 109 -4.87 -16.38 -7.27
C CYS A 109 -4.05 -15.10 -7.46
N ILE A 110 -4.33 -14.37 -8.53
CA ILE A 110 -3.72 -13.08 -8.84
C ILE A 110 -4.78 -12.00 -8.62
N TYR A 111 -4.40 -10.96 -7.90
CA TYR A 111 -5.18 -9.75 -7.66
C TYR A 111 -4.72 -8.69 -8.67
N GLU A 112 -5.60 -8.33 -9.59
CA GLU A 112 -5.36 -7.28 -10.58
C GLU A 112 -6.07 -5.99 -10.17
N PHE A 113 -5.29 -4.96 -9.84
CA PHE A 113 -5.82 -3.65 -9.50
C PHE A 113 -6.06 -2.81 -10.76
N PRO A 114 -7.15 -2.01 -10.79
CA PRO A 114 -7.49 -1.18 -11.95
C PRO A 114 -6.54 0.02 -12.14
N LEU A 115 -5.76 0.38 -11.12
CA LEU A 115 -4.79 1.47 -11.15
C LEU A 115 -3.40 0.92 -10.88
N SER A 116 -2.38 1.50 -11.55
CA SER A 116 -0.98 1.22 -11.23
C SER A 116 -0.71 1.70 -9.82
N VAL A 117 -0.36 0.77 -8.92
CA VAL A 117 -0.02 1.11 -7.55
C VAL A 117 1.46 1.50 -7.53
N ASP A 118 1.79 2.65 -6.94
CA ASP A 118 3.19 3.08 -6.79
C ASP A 118 3.83 2.32 -5.63
N VAL A 119 4.24 1.08 -5.93
CA VAL A 119 4.89 0.18 -4.98
C VAL A 119 6.40 0.40 -5.05
N LYS A 120 7.01 0.86 -3.96
CA LYS A 120 8.46 1.02 -3.82
C LYS A 120 9.01 -0.16 -3.03
N GLU A 121 9.21 -1.26 -3.75
CA GLU A 121 9.85 -2.47 -3.23
C GLU A 121 11.38 -2.32 -3.28
N LYS A 122 12.10 -3.00 -2.38
CA LYS A 122 13.56 -3.05 -2.34
C LYS A 122 14.10 -4.27 -3.07
#